data_AF-A0A1J4URL9-F1
#
_entry.id   AF-A0A1J4URL9-F1
#
_cell.length_a   1.000
_cell.length_b   1.000
_cell.length_c   1.000
_cell.angle_alpha   90.00
_cell.angle_beta   90.00
_cell.angle_gamma   90.00
#
_symmetry.space_group_name_H-M   'P 1'
#
loop_
_entity.id
_entity.type
_entity.pdbx_description
1 polymer ?
#
loop_
_entity_poly.entity_id
_entity_poly.type
_entity_poly.pdbx_seq_one_letter_code
_entity_poly.pdbx_strand_id
1 'polypeptide(L)'
;MKITIDVYKNARRNAAYYYEQAKRFEKKAAGALKAAEDNRAGGLGAKQVSKKAKPSKRKWFEGFHWFVTSEGLLVVAGKDAKQNELLVAKHLAENDLFFHADVVGASATILKNGSHSRQESRAEAAQWACCYSRAWKQGAGSADAYGVKKEQVSKYSHGESVGKGAFMIFGEREWFKNTELALRVFFDEGKEALAVFPALKQGKGVLLAPGGLAKESVVAELKKRFPRASKDDLAFAVPGDASLQ
;
A
#
# COMPACT_ATOMS: atom_id res chain seq x y z
N MET A 1 16.38 16.22 26.34
CA MET A 1 17.33 15.52 25.47
C MET A 1 18.43 14.93 26.34
N LYS A 2 18.57 13.60 26.40
CA LYS A 2 19.67 12.94 27.12
C LYS A 2 20.84 12.79 26.13
N ILE A 3 22.03 13.26 26.51
CA ILE A 3 23.24 13.23 25.66
C ILE A 3 24.18 12.17 26.22
N THR A 4 24.56 11.19 25.40
CA THR A 4 25.48 10.12 25.80
C THR A 4 26.92 10.56 25.59
N ILE A 5 27.70 10.71 26.65
CA ILE A 5 29.09 11.17 26.55
C ILE A 5 30.01 9.95 26.47
N ASP A 6 30.91 9.94 25.48
CA ASP A 6 31.96 8.92 25.39
C ASP A 6 33.07 9.26 26.39
N VAL A 7 33.22 8.46 27.45
CA VAL A 7 34.18 8.69 28.54
C VAL A 7 35.64 8.57 28.09
N TYR A 8 35.91 7.99 26.92
CA TYR A 8 37.25 7.90 26.34
C TYR A 8 37.63 9.13 25.51
N LYS A 9 36.71 10.10 25.36
CA LYS A 9 36.94 11.35 24.64
C LYS A 9 36.86 12.53 25.59
N ASN A 10 37.74 13.51 25.40
CA ASN A 10 37.66 14.76 26.14
C ASN A 10 36.39 15.55 25.77
N ALA A 11 35.98 16.48 26.65
CA ALA A 11 34.76 17.27 26.50
C ALA A 11 34.67 17.98 25.14
N ARG A 12 35.80 18.51 24.64
CA ARG A 12 35.88 19.17 23.33
C ARG A 12 35.58 18.22 22.17
N ARG A 13 36.10 16.98 22.19
CA ARG A 13 35.86 15.98 21.14
C ARG A 13 34.44 15.43 21.18
N ASN A 14 33.86 15.25 22.35
CA ASN A 14 32.44 14.89 22.48
C ASN A 14 31.53 15.99 21.95
N ALA A 15 31.79 17.25 22.29
CA ALA A 15 31.04 18.39 21.77
C ALA A 15 31.17 18.51 20.24
N ALA A 16 32.38 18.33 19.70
CA ALA A 16 32.61 18.36 18.25
C ALA A 16 31.84 17.24 17.52
N TYR A 17 31.80 16.02 18.08
CA TYR A 17 31.03 14.92 17.51
C TYR A 17 29.54 15.24 17.39
N TYR A 18 28.92 15.73 18.48
CA TYR A 18 27.50 16.09 18.47
C TYR A 18 27.20 17.29 17.58
N TYR A 19 28.11 18.26 17.50
CA TYR A 19 28.01 19.39 16.59
C TYR A 19 28.07 18.97 15.12
N GLU A 20 28.96 18.04 14.76
CA GLU A 20 29.03 17.49 13.41
C GLU A 20 27.79 16.67 13.05
N GLN A 21 27.26 15.88 13.98
CA GLN A 21 26.01 15.16 13.76
C GLN A 21 24.85 16.12 13.56
N ALA A 22 24.70 17.14 14.41
CA ALA A 22 23.68 18.17 14.28
C ALA A 22 23.75 18.85 12.91
N LYS A 23 24.94 19.28 12.48
CA LYS A 23 25.15 19.91 11.16
C LYS A 23 24.84 18.97 9.99
N ARG A 24 25.11 17.67 10.12
CA ARG A 24 24.72 16.66 9.12
C ARG A 24 23.21 16.48 9.07
N PHE A 25 22.54 16.43 10.21
CA PHE A 25 21.08 16.33 10.29
C PHE A 25 20.39 17.58 9.76
N GLU A 26 20.91 18.78 10.04
CA GLU A 26 20.44 20.03 9.45
C GLU A 26 20.61 20.05 7.94
N LYS A 27 21.75 19.62 7.41
CA LYS A 27 21.97 19.53 5.96
C LYS A 27 21.01 18.54 5.28
N LYS A 28 20.73 17.41 5.94
CA LYS A 28 19.74 16.43 5.46
C LYS A 28 18.31 16.96 5.56
N ALA A 29 17.96 17.65 6.64
CA ALA A 29 16.66 18.28 6.83
C ALA A 29 16.44 19.40 5.79
N ALA A 30 17.44 20.24 5.53
CA ALA A 30 17.40 21.26 4.50
C ALA A 30 17.29 20.67 3.08
N GLY A 31 17.97 19.54 2.81
CA GLY A 31 17.82 18.80 1.55
C GLY A 31 16.43 18.19 1.38
N ALA A 32 15.86 17.63 2.45
CA ALA A 32 14.49 17.10 2.46
C ALA A 32 13.44 18.21 2.33
N LEU A 33 13.65 19.36 2.96
CA LEU A 33 12.82 20.55 2.82
C LEU A 33 12.88 21.12 1.42
N LYS A 34 14.08 21.25 0.82
CA LYS A 34 14.20 21.66 -0.60
C LYS A 34 13.52 20.69 -1.54
N ALA A 35 13.66 19.38 -1.35
CA ALA A 35 12.96 18.40 -2.17
C ALA A 35 11.43 18.46 -1.98
N ALA A 36 10.96 18.81 -0.79
CA ALA A 36 9.53 19.04 -0.51
C ALA A 36 9.04 20.37 -1.10
N GLU A 37 9.85 21.43 -1.05
CA GLU A 37 9.58 22.74 -1.63
C GLU A 37 9.61 22.69 -3.16
N ASP A 38 10.56 21.98 -3.77
CA ASP A 38 10.61 21.76 -5.22
C ASP A 38 9.38 20.98 -5.72
N ASN A 39 8.87 20.04 -4.91
CA ASN A 39 7.60 19.35 -5.20
C ASN A 39 6.36 20.23 -4.95
N ARG A 40 6.44 21.22 -4.05
CA ARG A 40 5.34 22.14 -3.72
C ARG A 40 5.28 23.36 -4.65
N ALA A 41 6.44 23.83 -5.12
CA ALA A 41 6.60 24.91 -6.08
C ALA A 41 6.42 24.43 -7.54
N GLY A 42 6.47 23.12 -7.79
CA GLY A 42 6.15 22.49 -9.07
C GLY A 42 4.65 22.44 -9.43
N GLY A 43 3.83 23.31 -8.83
CA GLY A 43 2.44 23.50 -9.23
C GLY A 43 2.35 24.27 -10.55
N LEU A 44 1.82 23.61 -11.58
CA LEU A 44 1.29 24.20 -12.83
C LEU A 44 2.31 24.94 -13.71
N GLY A 45 3.13 24.18 -14.44
CA GLY A 45 3.92 24.72 -15.55
C GLY A 45 4.27 23.65 -16.57
N ALA A 46 3.56 23.64 -17.70
CA ALA A 46 3.84 22.79 -18.84
C ALA A 46 5.31 22.92 -19.29
N LYS A 47 6.09 21.85 -19.15
CA LYS A 47 7.18 21.55 -20.08
C LYS A 47 7.00 20.13 -20.57
N GLN A 48 6.51 20.03 -21.80
CA GLN A 48 6.65 18.86 -22.63
C GLN A 48 8.10 18.39 -22.58
N VAL A 49 8.30 17.19 -22.04
CA VAL A 49 9.41 16.35 -22.46
C VAL A 49 8.80 15.02 -22.84
N SER A 50 8.32 14.96 -24.07
CA SER A 50 8.04 13.72 -24.80
C SER A 50 9.34 12.95 -24.99
N LYS A 51 9.83 12.32 -23.92
CA LYS A 51 10.71 11.17 -24.05
C LYS A 51 9.83 9.98 -23.78
N LYS A 52 9.49 9.22 -24.83
CA LYS A 52 9.00 7.85 -24.67
C LYS A 52 9.87 7.19 -23.61
N ALA A 53 9.32 6.97 -22.43
CA ALA A 53 10.04 6.36 -21.35
C ALA A 53 10.46 4.98 -21.85
N LYS A 54 11.77 4.73 -21.95
CA LYS A 54 12.27 3.36 -22.08
C LYS A 54 11.55 2.55 -21.00
N PRO A 55 11.01 1.35 -21.30
CA PRO A 55 10.30 0.57 -20.29
C PRO A 55 11.25 0.41 -19.10
N SER A 56 10.95 1.10 -18.01
CA SER A 56 11.72 0.94 -16.78
C SER A 56 11.61 -0.53 -16.43
N LYS A 57 12.71 -1.15 -15.97
CA LYS A 57 12.65 -2.52 -15.47
C LYS A 57 11.46 -2.63 -14.54
N ARG A 58 10.47 -3.47 -14.91
CA ARG A 58 9.21 -3.62 -14.15
C ARG A 58 9.56 -3.79 -12.68
N LYS A 59 8.98 -2.96 -11.82
CA LYS A 59 9.21 -3.10 -10.39
C LYS A 59 8.61 -4.43 -9.93
N TRP A 60 9.25 -5.07 -8.95
CA TRP A 60 8.84 -6.41 -8.50
C TRP A 60 7.37 -6.47 -8.04
N PHE A 61 6.83 -5.36 -7.53
CA PHE A 61 5.46 -5.28 -7.00
C PHE A 61 4.39 -5.06 -8.08
N GLU A 62 4.77 -4.69 -9.32
CA GLU A 62 3.80 -4.45 -10.41
C GLU A 62 3.04 -5.72 -10.81
N GLY A 63 3.59 -6.89 -10.43
CA GLY A 63 2.94 -8.19 -10.60
C GLY A 63 1.88 -8.53 -9.55
N PHE A 64 1.57 -7.62 -8.61
CA PHE A 64 0.63 -7.76 -7.48
C PHE A 64 -0.46 -6.67 -7.53
N HIS A 65 -1.44 -6.73 -6.63
CA HIS A 65 -2.25 -5.54 -6.32
C HIS A 65 -1.38 -4.59 -5.50
N TRP A 66 -1.25 -3.32 -5.89
CA TRP A 66 -0.42 -2.40 -5.15
C TRP A 66 -0.94 -0.97 -5.25
N PHE A 67 -0.62 -0.18 -4.23
CA PHE A 67 -0.81 1.25 -4.26
C PHE A 67 0.21 1.92 -3.33
N VAL A 68 0.25 3.24 -3.36
CA VAL A 68 1.07 4.05 -2.43
C VAL A 68 0.12 4.85 -1.56
N THR A 69 0.31 4.79 -0.23
CA THR A 69 -0.54 5.46 0.75
C THR A 69 -0.46 6.98 0.68
N SER A 70 -1.30 7.69 1.43
CA SER A 70 -1.20 9.15 1.59
C SER A 70 0.16 9.63 2.13
N GLU A 71 0.85 8.78 2.91
CA GLU A 71 2.19 9.04 3.45
C GLU A 71 3.34 8.65 2.51
N GLY A 72 3.04 8.13 1.31
CA GLY A 72 4.08 7.69 0.37
C GLY A 72 4.62 6.28 0.64
N LEU A 73 3.95 5.49 1.48
CA LEU A 73 4.36 4.11 1.78
C LEU A 73 3.75 3.13 0.78
N LEU A 74 4.50 2.10 0.40
CA LEU A 74 4.03 1.09 -0.54
C LEU A 74 3.15 0.06 0.17
N VAL A 75 1.97 -0.21 -0.37
CA VAL A 75 1.13 -1.35 0.00
C VAL A 75 1.08 -2.34 -1.16
N VAL A 76 1.26 -3.62 -0.86
CA VAL A 76 1.24 -4.71 -1.84
C VAL A 76 0.37 -5.84 -1.33
N ALA A 77 -0.47 -6.42 -2.19
CA ALA A 77 -1.36 -7.52 -1.86
C ALA A 77 -1.36 -8.60 -2.94
N GLY A 78 -1.42 -9.86 -2.52
CA GLY A 78 -1.47 -10.99 -3.45
C GLY A 78 -2.82 -11.12 -4.16
N LYS A 79 -2.77 -11.55 -5.42
CA LYS A 79 -3.97 -11.76 -6.26
C LYS A 79 -4.65 -13.11 -6.01
N ASP A 80 -3.85 -14.08 -5.56
CA ASP A 80 -4.24 -15.45 -5.35
C ASP A 80 -3.43 -16.07 -4.20
N ALA A 81 -3.79 -17.28 -3.79
CA ALA A 81 -3.15 -17.97 -2.68
C ALA A 81 -1.64 -18.22 -2.91
N LYS A 82 -1.20 -18.45 -4.15
CA LYS A 82 0.22 -18.68 -4.48
C LYS A 82 1.00 -17.37 -4.39
N GLN A 83 0.43 -16.28 -4.88
CA GLN A 83 1.02 -14.95 -4.74
C GLN A 83 1.04 -14.49 -3.27
N ASN A 84 0.01 -14.78 -2.48
CA ASN A 84 -0.02 -14.48 -1.05
C ASN A 84 1.18 -15.12 -0.33
N GLU A 85 1.41 -16.42 -0.56
CA GLU A 85 2.55 -17.14 0.03
C GLU A 85 3.88 -16.58 -0.44
N LEU A 86 4.02 -16.32 -1.75
CA LEU A 86 5.23 -15.72 -2.31
C LEU A 86 5.52 -14.34 -1.70
N LEU A 87 4.48 -13.51 -1.56
CA LEU A 87 4.57 -12.16 -1.04
C LEU A 87 5.03 -12.17 0.42
N VAL A 88 4.38 -12.97 1.26
CA VAL A 88 4.74 -13.09 2.69
C VAL A 88 6.15 -13.69 2.84
N ALA A 89 6.46 -14.76 2.11
CA ALA A 89 7.75 -15.43 2.24
C ALA A 89 8.95 -14.59 1.77
N LYS A 90 8.79 -13.79 0.69
CA LYS A 90 9.91 -13.05 0.09
C LYS A 90 9.97 -11.57 0.43
N HIS A 91 8.83 -10.95 0.77
CA HIS A 91 8.73 -9.50 0.81
C HIS A 91 8.26 -8.92 2.15
N LEU A 92 7.86 -9.76 3.12
CA LEU A 92 7.56 -9.33 4.50
C LEU A 92 8.85 -9.18 5.34
N ALA A 93 9.18 -7.94 5.69
CA ALA A 93 10.33 -7.55 6.51
C ALA A 93 9.90 -7.08 7.90
N GLU A 94 10.86 -6.92 8.82
CA GLU A 94 10.62 -6.64 10.25
C GLU A 94 9.85 -5.33 10.49
N ASN A 95 10.11 -4.29 9.68
CA ASN A 95 9.43 -3.00 9.82
C ASN A 95 8.10 -2.91 9.06
N ASP A 96 7.69 -3.99 8.39
CA ASP A 96 6.43 -4.01 7.68
C ASP A 96 5.28 -4.43 8.59
N LEU A 97 4.07 -4.08 8.20
CA LEU A 97 2.85 -4.59 8.81
C LEU A 97 2.11 -5.48 7.82
N PHE A 98 1.67 -6.63 8.30
CA PHE A 98 0.82 -7.55 7.58
C PHE A 98 -0.65 -7.28 7.90
N PHE A 99 -1.47 -7.21 6.85
CA PHE A 99 -2.91 -6.99 6.93
C PHE A 99 -3.66 -8.12 6.27
N HIS A 100 -4.78 -8.50 6.86
CA HIS A 100 -5.72 -9.47 6.31
C HIS A 100 -7.13 -9.13 6.78
N ALA A 101 -8.12 -9.30 5.90
CA ALA A 101 -9.52 -9.17 6.29
C ALA A 101 -9.95 -10.41 7.09
N ASP A 102 -10.82 -10.26 8.08
CA ASP A 102 -11.31 -11.38 8.91
C ASP A 102 -12.40 -12.18 8.18
N VAL A 103 -12.10 -12.54 6.93
CA VAL A 103 -12.95 -13.30 6.02
C VAL A 103 -12.10 -14.26 5.21
N VAL A 104 -12.68 -15.38 4.81
CA VAL A 104 -11.98 -16.40 4.02
C VAL A 104 -11.62 -15.84 2.64
N GLY A 105 -10.41 -16.15 2.16
CA GLY A 105 -9.98 -15.78 0.82
C GLY A 105 -9.67 -14.30 0.64
N ALA A 106 -9.35 -13.59 1.72
CA ALA A 106 -8.77 -12.26 1.65
C ALA A 106 -7.33 -12.30 1.11
N SER A 107 -6.91 -11.20 0.50
CA SER A 107 -5.55 -11.02 0.05
C SER A 107 -4.61 -10.82 1.24
N ALA A 108 -3.43 -11.47 1.18
CA ALA A 108 -2.34 -11.16 2.08
C ALA A 108 -1.79 -9.79 1.69
N THR A 109 -1.95 -8.80 2.55
CA THR A 109 -1.55 -7.41 2.28
C THR A 109 -0.37 -7.01 3.16
N ILE A 110 0.62 -6.33 2.59
CA ILE A 110 1.80 -5.84 3.30
C ILE A 110 1.90 -4.34 3.12
N LEU A 111 1.93 -3.60 4.23
CA LEU A 111 2.32 -2.19 4.26
C LEU A 111 3.81 -2.10 4.55
N LYS A 112 4.58 -1.65 3.55
CA LYS A 112 6.02 -1.51 3.67
C LYS A 112 6.37 -0.38 4.63
N ASN A 113 7.30 -0.66 5.56
CA ASN A 113 7.67 0.26 6.64
C ASN A 113 6.48 0.70 7.52
N GLY A 114 5.47 -0.17 7.66
CA GLY A 114 4.23 0.09 8.38
C GLY A 114 4.42 0.34 9.88
N SER A 115 5.49 -0.14 10.51
CA SER A 115 5.77 0.13 11.92
C SER A 115 5.92 1.63 12.24
N HIS A 116 6.32 2.42 11.25
CA HIS A 116 6.49 3.87 11.33
C HIS A 116 5.36 4.66 10.67
N SER A 117 4.31 3.98 10.19
CA SER A 117 3.16 4.61 9.54
C SER A 117 2.16 5.17 10.56
N ARG A 118 1.39 6.18 10.14
CA ARG A 118 0.26 6.71 10.90
C ARG A 118 -0.98 5.83 10.71
N GLN A 119 -1.97 6.06 11.56
CA GLN A 119 -3.25 5.32 11.53
C GLN A 119 -3.95 5.39 10.16
N GLU A 120 -3.80 6.50 9.45
CA GLU A 120 -4.39 6.69 8.13
C GLU A 120 -3.86 5.70 7.09
N SER A 121 -2.53 5.55 6.94
CA SER A 121 -1.93 4.55 6.05
C SER A 121 -2.31 3.12 6.42
N ARG A 122 -2.45 2.84 7.72
CA ARG A 122 -2.88 1.52 8.19
C ARG A 122 -4.35 1.25 7.86
N ALA A 123 -5.21 2.25 8.01
CA ALA A 123 -6.62 2.16 7.61
C ALA A 123 -6.77 1.99 6.09
N GLU A 124 -5.97 2.71 5.29
CA GLU A 124 -5.89 2.51 3.84
C GLU A 124 -5.48 1.07 3.47
N ALA A 125 -4.46 0.52 4.14
CA ALA A 125 -4.03 -0.87 3.93
C ALA A 125 -5.08 -1.89 4.38
N ALA A 126 -5.80 -1.62 5.49
CA ALA A 126 -6.89 -2.46 5.97
C ALA A 126 -8.06 -2.47 4.98
N GLN A 127 -8.48 -1.31 4.49
CA GLN A 127 -9.53 -1.22 3.45
C GLN A 127 -9.12 -1.97 2.18
N TRP A 128 -7.85 -1.86 1.78
CA TRP A 128 -7.33 -2.61 0.64
C TRP A 128 -7.47 -4.13 0.80
N ALA A 129 -7.12 -4.65 1.98
CA ALA A 129 -7.25 -6.07 2.30
C ALA A 129 -8.73 -6.52 2.27
N CYS A 130 -9.66 -5.70 2.80
CA CYS A 130 -11.10 -5.94 2.73
C CYS A 130 -11.63 -5.97 1.31
N CYS A 131 -11.24 -5.00 0.46
CA CYS A 131 -11.72 -4.91 -0.91
C CYS A 131 -11.31 -6.11 -1.77
N TYR A 132 -10.07 -6.59 -1.60
CA TYR A 132 -9.58 -7.80 -2.28
C TYR A 132 -9.82 -9.05 -1.43
N SER A 133 -11.09 -9.30 -1.10
CA SER A 133 -11.53 -10.48 -0.34
C SER A 133 -12.84 -11.05 -0.87
N ARG A 134 -13.30 -12.17 -0.29
CA ARG A 134 -14.62 -12.72 -0.60
C ARG A 134 -15.77 -11.82 -0.16
N ALA A 135 -15.58 -10.92 0.80
CA ALA A 135 -16.62 -10.00 1.24
C ALA A 135 -17.14 -9.14 0.08
N TRP A 136 -16.24 -8.70 -0.83
CA TRP A 136 -16.64 -7.98 -2.05
C TRP A 136 -17.54 -8.83 -2.94
N LYS A 137 -17.14 -10.07 -3.20
CA LYS A 137 -17.88 -11.00 -4.07
C LYS A 137 -19.24 -11.40 -3.49
N GLN A 138 -19.42 -11.25 -2.19
CA GLN A 138 -20.69 -11.47 -1.48
C GLN A 138 -21.57 -10.22 -1.42
N GLY A 139 -21.11 -9.09 -1.98
CA GLY A 139 -21.87 -7.84 -1.94
C GLY A 139 -21.88 -7.15 -0.57
N ALA A 140 -20.96 -7.48 0.33
CA ALA A 140 -20.90 -6.87 1.66
C ALA A 140 -20.45 -5.40 1.56
N GLY A 141 -21.14 -4.48 2.23
CA GLY A 141 -20.76 -3.06 2.26
C GLY A 141 -19.52 -2.77 3.12
N SER A 142 -19.22 -3.62 4.09
CA SER A 142 -18.06 -3.49 4.98
C SER A 142 -17.56 -4.86 5.45
N ALA A 143 -16.32 -4.90 5.94
CA ALA A 143 -15.73 -6.07 6.59
C ALA A 143 -14.72 -5.63 7.65
N ASP A 144 -14.45 -6.53 8.58
CA ASP A 144 -13.38 -6.32 9.55
C ASP A 144 -12.03 -6.72 8.96
N ALA A 145 -10.98 -6.01 9.35
CA ALA A 145 -9.60 -6.39 9.08
C ALA A 145 -8.74 -6.27 10.32
N TYR A 146 -7.57 -6.88 10.27
CA TYR A 146 -6.56 -6.71 11.30
C TYR A 146 -5.17 -6.48 10.71
N GLY A 147 -4.36 -5.74 11.45
CA GLY A 147 -2.93 -5.54 11.22
C GLY A 147 -2.10 -6.23 12.28
N VAL A 148 -0.99 -6.86 11.88
CA VAL A 148 0.00 -7.49 12.78
C VAL A 148 1.42 -7.31 12.27
N LYS A 149 2.40 -7.51 13.16
CA LYS A 149 3.83 -7.48 12.81
C LYS A 149 4.26 -8.79 12.15
N LYS A 150 5.42 -8.77 11.50
CA LYS A 150 6.00 -9.95 10.85
C LYS A 150 6.15 -11.14 11.80
N GLU A 151 6.62 -10.91 13.02
CA GLU A 151 6.91 -11.98 14.00
C GLU A 151 5.65 -12.74 14.44
N GLN A 152 4.48 -12.14 14.21
CA GLN A 152 3.17 -12.69 14.54
C GLN A 152 2.60 -13.56 13.42
N VAL A 153 3.20 -13.56 12.23
CA VAL A 153 2.70 -14.28 11.04
C VAL A 153 3.51 -15.55 10.84
N SER A 154 2.84 -16.71 10.81
CA SER A 154 3.48 -18.01 10.58
C SER A 154 2.73 -18.83 9.54
N LYS A 155 3.47 -19.65 8.79
CA LYS A 155 2.89 -20.68 7.90
C LYS A 155 2.69 -22.02 8.61
N TYR A 156 3.08 -22.13 9.87
CA TYR A 156 3.02 -23.37 10.64
C TYR A 156 2.15 -23.20 11.89
N SER A 157 1.39 -24.25 12.21
CA SER A 157 0.62 -24.43 13.44
C SER A 157 0.98 -25.79 14.03
N HIS A 158 1.43 -25.84 15.28
CA HIS A 158 1.75 -27.10 15.98
C HIS A 158 2.64 -28.08 15.20
N GLY A 159 3.60 -27.56 14.42
CA GLY A 159 4.52 -28.36 13.60
C GLY A 159 4.00 -28.73 12.20
N GLU A 160 2.72 -28.49 11.91
CA GLU A 160 2.13 -28.71 10.59
C GLU A 160 2.02 -27.42 9.79
N SER A 161 2.18 -27.51 8.46
CA SER A 161 1.98 -26.38 7.56
C SER A 161 0.49 -26.12 7.36
N VAL A 162 0.06 -24.87 7.47
CA VAL A 162 -1.35 -24.52 7.20
C VAL A 162 -1.67 -24.57 5.71
N GLY A 163 -2.95 -24.74 5.39
CA GLY A 163 -3.45 -24.82 4.02
C GLY A 163 -3.01 -23.67 3.12
N LYS A 164 -3.01 -23.89 1.80
CA LYS A 164 -2.48 -22.94 0.82
C LYS A 164 -3.11 -21.54 0.97
N GLY A 165 -2.27 -20.51 1.04
CA GLY A 165 -2.68 -19.11 1.21
C GLY A 165 -3.16 -18.72 2.62
N ALA A 166 -3.24 -19.65 3.57
CA ALA A 166 -3.55 -19.36 4.96
C ALA A 166 -2.28 -19.03 5.77
N PHE A 167 -2.46 -18.30 6.87
CA PHE A 167 -1.42 -17.92 7.81
C PHE A 167 -1.96 -17.99 9.24
N MET A 168 -1.15 -18.50 10.16
CA MET A 168 -1.40 -18.40 11.59
C MET A 168 -0.96 -17.04 12.10
N ILE A 169 -1.80 -16.45 12.95
CA ILE A 169 -1.57 -15.14 13.54
C ILE A 169 -1.53 -15.27 15.06
N PHE A 170 -0.39 -14.93 15.66
CA PHE A 170 -0.16 -15.02 17.10
C PHE A 170 -0.19 -13.65 17.78
N GLY A 171 -0.57 -13.63 19.05
CA GLY A 171 -0.55 -12.40 19.87
C GLY A 171 -1.66 -11.40 19.53
N GLU A 172 -1.45 -10.16 19.94
CA GLU A 172 -2.43 -9.07 19.82
C GLU A 172 -2.58 -8.57 18.37
N ARG A 173 -3.81 -8.22 18.00
CA ARG A 173 -4.15 -7.72 16.66
C ARG A 173 -4.61 -6.28 16.74
N GLU A 174 -4.12 -5.43 15.84
CA GLU A 174 -4.69 -4.11 15.62
C GLU A 174 -5.94 -4.25 14.76
N TRP A 175 -7.13 -4.00 15.30
CA TRP A 175 -8.40 -4.21 14.61
C TRP A 175 -8.91 -2.96 13.88
N PHE A 176 -9.39 -3.17 12.66
CA PHE A 176 -10.05 -2.18 11.81
C PHE A 176 -11.48 -2.66 11.56
N LYS A 177 -12.39 -2.23 12.44
CA LYS A 177 -13.78 -2.71 12.46
C LYS A 177 -14.65 -1.92 11.49
N ASN A 178 -15.62 -2.61 10.89
CA ASN A 178 -16.59 -2.02 9.95
C ASN A 178 -15.89 -1.21 8.83
N THR A 179 -14.82 -1.76 8.27
CA THR A 179 -14.07 -1.09 7.21
C THR A 179 -14.88 -1.18 5.92
N GLU A 180 -15.30 -0.04 5.38
CA GLU A 180 -16.07 0.05 4.15
C GLU A 180 -15.32 -0.59 2.97
N LEU A 181 -16.01 -1.37 2.15
CA LEU A 181 -15.46 -1.90 0.90
C LEU A 181 -15.68 -0.88 -0.21
N ALA A 182 -14.66 -0.06 -0.46
CA ALA A 182 -14.67 0.86 -1.58
C ALA A 182 -13.26 1.06 -2.16
N LEU A 183 -13.19 1.13 -3.48
CA LEU A 183 -11.98 1.38 -4.25
C LEU A 183 -12.16 2.63 -5.11
N ARG A 184 -11.06 3.32 -5.38
CA ARG A 184 -11.01 4.43 -6.33
C ARG A 184 -10.12 4.04 -7.50
N VAL A 185 -10.65 4.15 -8.71
CA VAL A 185 -9.94 3.83 -9.95
C VAL A 185 -9.75 5.09 -10.78
N PHE A 186 -8.51 5.34 -11.21
CA PHE A 186 -8.14 6.50 -12.00
C PHE A 186 -7.13 6.10 -13.07
N PHE A 187 -7.24 6.67 -14.27
CA PHE A 187 -6.22 6.52 -15.30
C PHE A 187 -5.34 7.77 -15.33
N ASP A 188 -4.05 7.61 -14.99
CA ASP A 188 -3.06 8.68 -15.04
C ASP A 188 -2.56 8.80 -16.49
N GLU A 189 -3.10 9.77 -17.23
CA GLU A 189 -2.71 10.02 -18.64
C GLU A 189 -1.22 10.39 -18.79
N GLY A 190 -0.60 10.99 -17.77
CA GLY A 190 0.81 11.35 -17.81
C GLY A 190 1.74 10.15 -17.68
N LYS A 191 1.29 9.09 -17.00
CA LYS A 191 2.02 7.83 -16.84
C LYS A 191 1.50 6.71 -17.73
N GLU A 192 0.43 6.96 -18.47
CA GLU A 192 -0.32 5.97 -19.26
C GLU A 192 -0.63 4.69 -18.47
N ALA A 193 -1.04 4.85 -17.20
CA ALA A 193 -1.19 3.74 -16.28
C ALA A 193 -2.49 3.85 -15.46
N LEU A 194 -3.11 2.71 -15.22
CA LEU A 194 -4.23 2.60 -14.29
C LEU A 194 -3.70 2.64 -12.85
N ALA A 195 -4.30 3.49 -12.03
CA ALA A 195 -4.02 3.62 -10.62
C ALA A 195 -5.28 3.24 -9.83
N VAL A 196 -5.10 2.39 -8.83
CA VAL A 196 -6.20 1.91 -7.97
C VAL A 196 -5.79 2.18 -6.53
N PHE A 197 -6.72 2.72 -5.76
CA PHE A 197 -6.49 3.10 -4.36
C PHE A 197 -7.68 2.67 -3.50
N PRO A 198 -7.49 2.48 -2.19
CA PRO A 198 -8.61 2.46 -1.26
C PRO A 198 -9.36 3.80 -1.32
N ALA A 199 -10.69 3.80 -1.18
CA ALA A 199 -11.50 5.02 -1.23
C ALA A 199 -11.11 6.06 -0.15
N LEU A 200 -10.63 5.58 1.01
CA LEU A 200 -10.08 6.41 2.08
C LEU A 200 -8.98 7.36 1.59
N LYS A 201 -8.16 6.93 0.63
CA LYS A 201 -7.14 7.78 0.02
C LYS A 201 -7.79 8.77 -0.93
N GLN A 202 -7.96 10.01 -0.48
CA GLN A 202 -8.57 11.08 -1.27
C GLN A 202 -7.85 11.32 -2.60
N GLY A 203 -8.61 11.57 -3.66
CA GLY A 203 -8.06 11.81 -4.99
C GLY A 203 -9.08 11.78 -6.10
N LYS A 204 -8.61 11.99 -7.33
CA LYS A 204 -9.42 11.86 -8.54
C LYS A 204 -9.66 10.38 -8.85
N GLY A 205 -10.81 10.06 -9.43
CA GLY A 205 -11.13 8.73 -9.89
C GLY A 205 -12.61 8.40 -9.72
N VAL A 206 -12.99 7.26 -10.29
CA VAL A 206 -14.32 6.67 -10.14
C VAL A 206 -14.32 5.81 -8.89
N LEU A 207 -15.35 5.95 -8.07
CA LEU A 207 -15.53 5.10 -6.90
C LEU A 207 -16.22 3.80 -7.31
N LEU A 208 -15.70 2.71 -6.80
CA LEU A 208 -16.25 1.38 -6.91
C LEU A 208 -16.61 0.90 -5.52
N ALA A 209 -17.78 0.30 -5.39
CA ALA A 209 -18.20 -0.42 -4.19
C ALA A 209 -18.86 -1.73 -4.63
N PRO A 210 -18.98 -2.74 -3.76
CA PRO A 210 -19.77 -3.93 -4.03
C PRO A 210 -21.19 -3.55 -4.45
N GLY A 211 -21.69 -4.18 -5.51
CA GLY A 211 -22.96 -3.80 -6.12
C GLY A 211 -23.43 -4.78 -7.17
N GLY A 212 -24.60 -4.52 -7.76
CA GLY A 212 -25.30 -5.49 -8.61
C GLY A 212 -24.87 -5.51 -10.09
N LEU A 213 -23.97 -4.63 -10.56
CA LEU A 213 -23.51 -4.71 -11.95
C LEU A 213 -22.43 -5.79 -12.07
N ALA A 214 -22.61 -6.68 -13.04
CA ALA A 214 -21.64 -7.70 -13.36
C ALA A 214 -20.26 -7.09 -13.61
N LYS A 215 -19.21 -7.75 -13.13
CA LYS A 215 -17.81 -7.32 -13.30
C LYS A 215 -17.49 -6.90 -14.74
N GLU A 216 -17.94 -7.67 -15.74
CA GLU A 216 -17.69 -7.39 -17.16
C GLU A 216 -18.32 -6.07 -17.60
N SER A 217 -19.52 -5.76 -17.11
CA SER A 217 -20.22 -4.49 -17.36
C SER A 217 -19.51 -3.33 -16.69
N VAL A 218 -19.02 -3.51 -15.46
CA VAL A 218 -18.21 -2.50 -14.75
C VAL A 218 -16.93 -2.20 -15.51
N VAL A 219 -16.23 -3.24 -15.99
CA VAL A 219 -15.01 -3.09 -16.80
C VAL A 219 -15.31 -2.37 -18.12
N ALA A 220 -16.43 -2.69 -18.78
CA ALA A 220 -16.85 -2.01 -20.00
C ALA A 220 -17.14 -0.52 -19.76
N GLU A 221 -17.79 -0.18 -18.65
CA GLU A 221 -18.08 1.21 -18.29
C GLU A 221 -16.79 1.99 -17.94
N LEU A 222 -15.88 1.38 -17.18
CA LEU A 222 -14.57 1.95 -16.93
C LEU A 222 -13.76 2.13 -18.21
N LYS A 223 -13.89 1.23 -19.20
CA LYS A 223 -13.22 1.34 -20.49
C LYS A 223 -13.76 2.51 -21.32
N LYS A 224 -15.05 2.85 -21.21
CA LYS A 224 -15.62 4.07 -21.82
C LYS A 224 -15.07 5.33 -21.15
N ARG A 225 -14.98 5.35 -19.81
CA ARG A 225 -14.44 6.48 -19.04
C ARG A 225 -12.93 6.64 -19.21
N PHE A 226 -12.21 5.54 -19.38
CA PHE A 226 -10.75 5.48 -19.57
C PHE A 226 -10.38 4.75 -20.86
N PRO A 227 -10.59 5.36 -22.05
CA PRO A 227 -10.39 4.69 -23.35
C PRO A 227 -8.97 4.14 -23.56
N ARG A 228 -7.96 4.77 -22.95
CA ARG A 228 -6.56 4.37 -23.06
C ARG A 228 -6.15 3.23 -22.12
N ALA A 229 -6.94 2.92 -21.09
CA ALA A 229 -6.63 1.84 -20.15
C ALA A 229 -6.76 0.47 -20.81
N SER A 230 -5.86 -0.47 -20.53
CA SER A 230 -6.00 -1.85 -21.00
C SER A 230 -7.24 -2.51 -20.38
N LYS A 231 -7.96 -3.34 -21.16
CA LYS A 231 -9.10 -4.09 -20.64
C LYS A 231 -8.66 -5.08 -19.55
N ASP A 232 -7.48 -5.67 -19.71
CA ASP A 232 -6.92 -6.62 -18.74
C ASP A 232 -6.57 -5.93 -17.43
N ASP A 233 -6.00 -4.71 -17.47
CA ASP A 233 -5.69 -3.94 -16.27
C ASP A 233 -6.96 -3.51 -15.52
N LEU A 234 -8.02 -3.14 -16.25
CA LEU A 234 -9.32 -2.84 -15.67
C LEU A 234 -9.97 -4.07 -15.03
N ALA A 235 -9.99 -5.20 -15.75
CA ALA A 235 -10.50 -6.47 -15.22
C ALA A 235 -9.67 -6.95 -14.02
N PHE A 236 -8.38 -6.63 -14.01
CA PHE A 236 -7.48 -6.91 -12.92
C PHE A 236 -7.78 -6.02 -11.69
N ALA A 237 -8.10 -4.75 -11.89
CA ALA A 237 -8.43 -3.81 -10.81
C ALA A 237 -9.73 -4.15 -10.06
N VAL A 238 -10.75 -4.62 -10.77
CA VAL A 238 -12.11 -4.83 -10.24
C VAL A 238 -12.22 -6.18 -9.49
N PRO A 239 -12.49 -6.22 -8.17
CA PRO A 239 -12.51 -7.46 -7.40
C PRO A 239 -13.65 -8.43 -7.76
N GLY A 240 -14.79 -7.90 -8.20
CA GLY A 240 -16.02 -8.64 -8.52
C GLY A 240 -17.12 -7.70 -9.00
N ASP A 241 -18.36 -8.13 -8.88
CA ASP A 241 -19.54 -7.30 -9.18
C ASP A 241 -19.53 -6.03 -8.33
N ALA A 242 -19.89 -4.91 -8.94
CA ALA A 242 -19.69 -3.60 -8.33
C ALA A 242 -20.71 -2.57 -8.82
N SER A 243 -20.90 -1.50 -8.06
CA SER A 243 -21.51 -0.26 -8.53
C SER A 243 -20.44 0.79 -8.78
N LEU A 244 -20.67 1.66 -9.77
CA LEU A 244 -19.82 2.83 -10.02
C LEU A 244 -20.52 4.07 -9.47
N GLN A 245 -19.79 4.88 -8.71
CA GLN A 245 -20.21 6.19 -8.22
C GLN A 245 -19.33 7.28 -8.84
#